data_AF-A0A9E7JAJ6-F1
#
_entry.id   AF-A0A9E7JAJ6-F1
#
_cell.length_a   1.000
_cell.length_b   1.000
_cell.length_c   1.000
_cell.angle_alpha   90.00
_cell.angle_beta   90.00
_cell.angle_gamma   90.00
#
_symmetry.space_group_name_H-M   'P 1'
#
loop_
_entity.id
_entity.type
_entity.pdbx_description
1 polymer ?
#
loop_
_entity_poly.entity_id
_entity_poly.type
_entity_poly.pdbx_seq_one_letter_code
_entity_poly.pdbx_strand_id
1 'polypeptide(L)'
;MDTRFPFSPAEVAKVRTVQFGILSPDEIRQMSVVQIEHGETMERGKPKPAGLSDPRLGTIDRKMKCETCMANMAECPGHFGHLELAKPMFHIGFLKTVLAIMRCVCFNCSKILADEEDTRFKQALKIRNPKNRLKRIYDACKSKKKCSGGDDIDVQGQQDSEEPMKKSRGGCGAQQPNITIDGMKMVAEYKAPKKKSDEQEQLPEPVERKQILSAERVLSVLKRISDEDCLLLGLNPKYARPDWMILQVLPIPPPPVRPSVMMDTSSRSEDDLTHQLAMIIRHNENLRRQERNGAPAHIISEFAQLLQFHIATYFDNELPGQPRATQRSGRPIKSICSRLKAKEGRIRGNLMGKRVDFSARTVITPDPTINIDELGVPWSIALNLTYPETVTPYNIERLKELVEYGPHPPPGKTGAKYIIREDGQRLDLRYLKKSSDHHLELGYKAS
;
A
#
# COMPACT_ATOMS: atom_id res chain seq x y z
N MET A 1 -23.22 -24.15 -0.76
CA MET A 1 -22.17 -23.21 -0.28
C MET A 1 -20.83 -23.92 -0.37
N ASP A 2 -19.76 -23.21 -0.74
CA ASP A 2 -18.42 -23.78 -0.85
C ASP A 2 -17.90 -24.06 0.57
N THR A 3 -17.95 -25.32 1.03
CA THR A 3 -17.64 -25.77 2.41
C THR A 3 -16.17 -25.63 2.82
N ARG A 4 -15.40 -24.84 2.06
CA ARG A 4 -13.97 -24.57 2.31
C ARG A 4 -13.73 -23.53 3.41
N PHE A 5 -14.77 -22.81 3.84
CA PHE A 5 -14.68 -21.76 4.84
C PHE A 5 -15.67 -22.00 5.98
N PRO A 6 -15.30 -21.63 7.22
CA PRO A 6 -16.23 -21.67 8.34
C PRO A 6 -17.46 -20.82 8.04
N PHE A 7 -18.60 -21.20 8.62
CA PHE A 7 -19.84 -20.44 8.50
C PHE A 7 -19.62 -18.99 8.96
N SER A 8 -20.09 -18.04 8.15
CA SER A 8 -20.12 -16.62 8.49
C SER A 8 -21.55 -16.14 8.41
N PRO A 9 -22.02 -15.34 9.39
CA PRO A 9 -23.34 -14.74 9.34
C PRO A 9 -23.47 -13.65 8.26
N ALA A 10 -22.36 -13.18 7.69
CA ALA A 10 -22.37 -12.15 6.67
C ALA A 10 -22.84 -12.69 5.31
N GLU A 11 -23.73 -11.95 4.64
CA GLU A 11 -24.19 -12.30 3.31
C GLU A 11 -23.07 -12.23 2.27
N VAL A 12 -23.05 -13.20 1.36
CA VAL A 12 -22.07 -13.26 0.28
C VAL A 12 -22.44 -12.26 -0.81
N ALA A 13 -21.59 -11.24 -1.02
CA ALA A 13 -21.75 -10.25 -2.07
C ALA A 13 -20.57 -10.23 -3.05
N LYS A 14 -20.83 -9.90 -4.31
CA LYS A 14 -19.79 -9.67 -5.32
C LYS A 14 -19.35 -8.20 -5.30
N VAL A 15 -18.05 -7.95 -5.39
CA VAL A 15 -17.48 -6.59 -5.50
C VAL A 15 -17.95 -5.95 -6.81
N ARG A 16 -18.70 -4.85 -6.72
CA ARG A 16 -19.21 -4.11 -7.90
C ARG A 16 -18.28 -2.96 -8.32
N THR A 17 -17.71 -2.28 -7.34
CA THR A 17 -16.91 -1.06 -7.54
C THR A 17 -15.71 -1.05 -6.61
N VAL A 18 -14.56 -0.57 -7.09
CA VAL A 18 -13.34 -0.39 -6.30
C VAL A 18 -13.02 1.10 -6.28
N GLN A 19 -13.10 1.72 -5.11
CA GLN A 19 -12.75 3.11 -4.90
C GLN A 19 -11.29 3.21 -4.43
N PHE A 20 -10.46 3.95 -5.17
CA PHE A 20 -9.10 4.26 -4.76
C PHE A 20 -9.07 5.55 -3.92
N GLY A 21 -8.17 5.58 -2.95
CA GLY A 21 -7.95 6.73 -2.07
C GLY A 21 -6.58 6.69 -1.41
N ILE A 22 -6.29 7.73 -0.64
CA ILE A 22 -5.11 7.83 0.23
C ILE A 22 -5.63 7.70 1.66
N LEU A 23 -5.02 6.83 2.45
CA LEU A 23 -5.41 6.65 3.84
C LEU A 23 -5.08 7.90 4.65
N SER A 24 -6.07 8.43 5.37
CA SER A 24 -5.83 9.53 6.29
C SER A 24 -5.09 9.04 7.53
N PRO A 25 -4.30 9.89 8.22
CA PRO A 25 -3.66 9.52 9.49
C PRO A 25 -4.65 9.01 10.54
N ASP A 26 -5.85 9.59 10.58
CA ASP A 26 -6.89 9.23 11.54
C ASP A 26 -7.54 7.89 11.19
N GLU A 27 -7.76 7.63 9.90
CA GLU A 27 -8.21 6.32 9.42
C GLU A 27 -7.18 5.22 9.70
N ILE A 28 -5.88 5.51 9.56
CA ILE A 28 -4.80 4.57 9.89
C ILE A 28 -4.83 4.22 11.39
N ARG A 29 -5.08 5.19 12.27
CA ARG A 29 -5.23 4.93 13.72
C ARG A 29 -6.48 4.10 14.01
N GLN A 30 -7.61 4.45 13.40
CA GLN A 30 -8.89 3.77 13.62
C GLN A 30 -8.88 2.33 13.10
N MET A 31 -8.24 2.06 11.96
CA MET A 31 -8.11 0.70 11.42
C MET A 31 -7.10 -0.15 12.19
N SER A 32 -6.25 0.48 13.01
CA SER A 32 -5.16 -0.19 13.65
C SER A 32 -5.57 -0.85 14.96
N VAL A 33 -5.15 -2.10 15.15
CA VAL A 33 -5.41 -2.86 16.38
C VAL A 33 -4.36 -2.64 17.47
N VAL A 34 -3.17 -2.15 17.09
CA VAL A 34 -2.04 -1.96 18.01
C VAL A 34 -1.07 -0.89 17.49
N GLN A 35 -0.61 -0.05 18.41
CA GLN A 35 0.51 0.85 18.20
C GLN A 35 1.82 0.07 18.39
N ILE A 36 2.70 0.11 17.40
CA ILE A 36 4.00 -0.56 17.44
C ILE A 36 5.05 0.38 18.04
N GLU A 37 5.69 -0.06 19.11
CA GLU A 37 6.73 0.70 19.81
C GLU A 37 8.11 0.03 19.70
N HIS A 38 8.14 -1.29 19.52
CA HIS A 38 9.35 -2.07 19.51
C HIS A 38 9.61 -2.71 18.15
N GLY A 39 10.85 -2.58 17.64
CA GLY A 39 11.27 -3.23 16.40
C GLY A 39 11.61 -4.72 16.54
N GLU A 40 11.60 -5.24 17.77
CA GLU A 40 11.87 -6.64 18.06
C GLU A 40 10.62 -7.49 17.85
N THR A 41 10.77 -8.68 17.26
CA THR A 41 9.66 -9.60 16.99
C THR A 41 9.35 -10.50 18.19
N MET A 42 10.38 -10.98 18.88
CA MET A 42 10.27 -11.97 19.95
C MET A 42 11.08 -11.54 21.17
N GLU A 43 10.55 -11.82 22.35
CA GLU A 43 11.21 -11.67 23.65
C GLU A 43 11.09 -12.99 24.43
N ARG A 44 12.24 -13.57 24.84
CA ARG A 44 12.29 -14.84 25.59
C ARG A 44 11.48 -15.99 24.94
N GLY A 45 11.51 -16.09 23.61
CA GLY A 45 10.82 -17.13 22.85
C GLY A 45 9.31 -16.92 22.67
N LYS A 46 8.73 -15.83 23.19
CA LYS A 46 7.34 -15.43 22.93
C LYS A 46 7.31 -14.18 22.04
N PRO A 47 6.25 -13.95 21.27
CA PRO A 47 6.09 -12.69 20.56
C PRO A 47 6.08 -11.50 21.52
N LYS A 48 6.81 -10.44 21.17
CA LYS A 48 6.90 -9.24 22.02
C LYS A 48 5.62 -8.41 21.89
N PRO A 49 4.97 -8.01 22.99
CA PRO A 49 3.83 -7.09 22.93
C PRO A 49 4.28 -5.73 22.38
N ALA A 50 3.42 -5.08 21.59
CA ALA A 50 3.74 -3.85 20.84
C ALA A 50 4.98 -3.98 19.93
N GLY A 51 5.36 -5.22 19.59
CA GLY A 51 6.43 -5.57 18.68
C GLY A 51 5.93 -5.88 17.27
N LEU A 52 6.86 -6.10 16.34
CA LEU A 52 6.51 -6.40 14.95
C LEU A 52 5.79 -7.75 14.76
N SER A 53 5.80 -8.66 15.73
CA SER A 53 5.08 -9.93 15.64
C SER A 53 3.99 -10.06 16.72
N ASP A 54 3.45 -8.92 17.19
CA ASP A 54 2.37 -8.88 18.19
C ASP A 54 1.19 -9.80 17.76
N PRO A 55 0.71 -10.71 18.63
CA PRO A 55 -0.35 -11.67 18.29
C PRO A 55 -1.67 -11.03 17.84
N ARG A 56 -1.93 -9.76 18.18
CA ARG A 56 -3.10 -9.00 17.72
C ARG A 56 -3.05 -8.71 16.22
N LEU A 57 -1.86 -8.63 15.62
CA LEU A 57 -1.71 -8.44 14.18
C LEU A 57 -2.06 -9.71 13.37
N GLY A 58 -2.14 -10.86 14.03
CA GLY A 58 -2.29 -12.18 13.42
C GLY A 58 -1.15 -13.12 13.79
N THR A 59 -1.35 -14.41 13.57
CA THR A 59 -0.37 -15.45 13.90
C THR A 59 0.15 -16.16 12.65
N ILE A 60 1.43 -16.49 12.67
CA ILE A 60 2.08 -17.40 11.68
C ILE A 60 2.22 -18.81 12.27
N ASP A 61 2.13 -18.94 13.59
CA ASP A 61 2.23 -20.24 14.24
C ASP A 61 0.89 -20.98 14.17
N ARG A 62 0.92 -22.24 13.70
CA ARG A 62 -0.28 -23.09 13.64
C ARG A 62 -0.87 -23.39 15.01
N LYS A 63 -0.06 -23.33 16.07
CA LYS A 63 -0.50 -23.59 17.45
C LYS A 63 -1.13 -22.37 18.11
N MET A 64 -0.85 -21.16 17.61
CA MET A 64 -1.32 -19.92 18.20
C MET A 64 -2.48 -19.34 17.40
N LYS A 65 -3.51 -18.89 18.11
CA LYS A 65 -4.64 -18.17 17.53
C LYS A 65 -4.40 -16.67 17.60
N CYS A 66 -4.97 -15.93 16.66
CA CYS A 66 -4.91 -14.48 16.68
C CYS A 66 -5.70 -13.92 17.88
N GLU A 67 -5.13 -12.98 18.61
CA GLU A 67 -5.82 -12.37 19.76
C GLU A 67 -6.99 -11.45 19.34
N THR A 68 -7.01 -10.97 18.10
CA THR A 68 -8.05 -10.05 17.60
C THR A 68 -9.29 -10.79 17.07
N CYS A 69 -9.09 -11.77 16.17
CA CYS A 69 -10.21 -12.50 15.55
C CYS A 69 -10.37 -13.94 16.04
N MET A 70 -9.49 -14.44 16.90
CA MET A 70 -9.47 -15.83 17.42
C MET A 70 -9.37 -16.92 16.34
N ALA A 71 -9.13 -16.53 15.09
CA ALA A 71 -8.99 -17.43 13.96
C ALA A 71 -7.57 -18.05 13.89
N ASN A 72 -7.48 -19.18 13.20
CA ASN A 72 -6.22 -19.85 12.92
C ASN A 72 -5.45 -19.16 11.78
N MET A 73 -4.17 -19.52 11.59
CA MET A 73 -3.29 -18.94 10.54
C MET A 73 -3.90 -18.92 9.13
N ALA A 74 -4.67 -19.94 8.74
CA ALA A 74 -5.24 -20.05 7.40
C ALA A 74 -6.48 -19.16 7.17
N GLU A 75 -7.20 -18.83 8.24
CA GLU A 75 -8.47 -18.09 8.20
C GLU A 75 -8.28 -16.62 8.58
N CYS A 76 -7.30 -16.32 9.44
CA CYS A 76 -6.99 -14.96 9.84
C CYS A 76 -6.50 -14.14 8.64
N PRO A 77 -7.17 -13.03 8.27
CA PRO A 77 -6.71 -12.16 7.19
C PRO A 77 -5.46 -11.34 7.59
N GLY A 78 -5.18 -11.24 8.88
CA GLY A 78 -4.22 -10.32 9.47
C GLY A 78 -4.82 -8.94 9.73
N HIS A 79 -4.35 -8.28 10.78
CA HIS A 79 -4.85 -6.97 11.24
C HIS A 79 -3.74 -5.93 11.25
N PHE A 80 -4.01 -4.75 10.71
CA PHE A 80 -2.98 -3.71 10.60
C PHE A 80 -2.59 -3.12 11.95
N GLY A 81 -1.29 -2.87 12.11
CA GLY A 81 -0.75 -2.03 13.17
C GLY A 81 -0.51 -0.61 12.66
N HIS A 82 -0.07 0.28 13.54
CA HIS A 82 0.44 1.59 13.13
C HIS A 82 1.66 1.99 13.94
N LEU A 83 2.48 2.85 13.34
CA LEU A 83 3.63 3.47 13.97
C LEU A 83 3.47 4.99 13.89
N GLU A 84 3.50 5.66 15.04
CA GLU A 84 3.56 7.11 15.13
C GLU A 84 4.96 7.61 14.79
N LEU A 85 5.09 8.40 13.73
CA LEU A 85 6.37 8.98 13.35
C LEU A 85 6.69 10.17 14.26
N ALA A 86 7.95 10.30 14.68
CA ALA A 86 8.40 11.42 15.51
C ALA A 86 8.23 12.77 14.79
N LYS A 87 8.42 12.77 13.46
CA LYS A 87 8.12 13.89 12.58
C LYS A 87 7.38 13.42 11.33
N PRO A 88 6.55 14.28 10.71
CA PRO A 88 6.04 14.06 9.37
C PRO A 88 7.17 13.76 8.38
N MET A 89 6.98 12.78 7.49
CA MET A 89 7.94 12.35 6.48
C MET A 89 7.31 12.34 5.09
N PHE A 90 8.11 12.57 4.05
CA PHE A 90 7.64 12.53 2.68
C PHE A 90 7.40 11.09 2.20
N HIS A 91 6.26 10.84 1.59
CA HIS A 91 6.05 9.62 0.82
C HIS A 91 6.66 9.78 -0.57
N ILE A 92 7.65 8.96 -0.94
CA ILE A 92 8.37 9.09 -2.21
C ILE A 92 7.43 9.06 -3.43
N GLY A 93 6.43 8.17 -3.39
CA GLY A 93 5.48 8.02 -4.49
C GLY A 93 4.63 9.27 -4.75
N PHE A 94 4.46 10.12 -3.72
CA PHE A 94 3.68 11.35 -3.83
C PHE A 94 4.53 12.61 -3.93
N LEU A 95 5.86 12.52 -3.77
CA LEU A 95 6.76 13.68 -3.73
C LEU A 95 6.62 14.59 -4.96
N LYS A 96 6.48 14.01 -6.16
CA LYS A 96 6.23 14.77 -7.40
C LYS A 96 4.87 15.45 -7.44
N THR A 97 3.84 14.80 -6.90
CA THR A 97 2.48 15.34 -6.81
C THR A 97 2.42 16.48 -5.79
N VAL A 98 3.03 16.28 -4.62
CA VAL A 98 3.16 17.32 -3.59
C VAL A 98 3.91 18.53 -4.15
N LEU A 99 5.00 18.33 -4.88
CA LEU A 99 5.70 19.43 -5.55
C LEU A 99 4.79 20.21 -6.52
N ALA A 100 4.00 19.50 -7.32
CA ALA A 100 3.07 20.15 -8.25
C ALA A 100 2.03 20.99 -7.50
N ILE A 101 1.45 20.46 -6.42
CA ILE A 101 0.48 21.16 -5.57
C ILE A 101 1.13 22.39 -4.91
N MET A 102 2.32 22.23 -4.31
CA MET A 102 3.07 23.31 -3.65
C MET A 102 3.45 24.45 -4.60
N ARG A 103 3.56 24.20 -5.90
CA ARG A 103 3.78 25.23 -6.92
C ARG A 103 2.48 25.87 -7.43
N CYS A 104 1.32 25.31 -7.11
CA CYS A 104 0.01 25.87 -7.44
C CYS A 104 -0.56 26.74 -6.32
N VAL A 105 -0.24 26.43 -5.07
CA VAL A 105 -0.75 27.14 -3.88
C VAL A 105 0.29 28.10 -3.31
N CYS A 106 -0.19 29.15 -2.65
CA CYS A 106 0.66 30.09 -1.94
C CYS A 106 1.25 29.45 -0.67
N PHE A 107 2.56 29.58 -0.49
CA PHE A 107 3.28 29.02 0.66
C PHE A 107 2.85 29.60 2.03
N ASN A 108 2.17 30.75 2.06
CA ASN A 108 1.75 31.40 3.30
C ASN A 108 0.23 31.34 3.55
N CYS A 109 -0.61 31.66 2.56
CA CYS A 109 -2.07 31.63 2.72
C CYS A 109 -2.73 30.35 2.18
N SER A 110 -2.00 29.47 1.50
CA SER A 110 -2.47 28.17 0.97
C SER A 110 -3.60 28.24 -0.08
N LYS A 111 -3.94 29.45 -0.55
CA LYS A 111 -4.83 29.67 -1.68
C LYS A 111 -4.14 29.39 -3.01
N ILE A 112 -4.91 28.99 -4.02
CA ILE A 112 -4.41 28.82 -5.39
C ILE A 112 -3.89 30.17 -5.92
N LEU A 113 -2.71 30.16 -6.55
CA LEU A 113 -2.07 31.37 -7.07
C LEU A 113 -2.73 31.89 -8.34
N ALA A 114 -3.34 31.00 -9.14
CA ALA A 114 -4.10 31.37 -10.32
C ALA A 114 -5.45 31.99 -9.93
N ASP A 115 -5.79 33.10 -10.57
CA ASP A 115 -7.05 33.79 -10.36
C ASP A 115 -8.06 33.32 -11.41
N GLU A 116 -9.35 33.50 -11.14
CA GLU A 116 -10.42 33.14 -12.07
C GLU A 116 -10.36 33.94 -13.37
N GLU A 117 -9.69 35.08 -13.39
CA GLU A 117 -9.53 35.92 -14.59
C GLU A 117 -8.55 35.33 -15.61
N ASP A 118 -7.59 34.50 -15.17
CA ASP A 118 -6.61 33.92 -16.07
C ASP A 118 -7.29 32.96 -17.06
N THR A 119 -7.17 33.27 -18.36
CA THR A 119 -7.70 32.44 -19.45
C THR A 119 -7.25 30.99 -19.35
N ARG A 120 -6.01 30.76 -18.91
CA ARG A 120 -5.44 29.40 -18.73
C ARG A 120 -6.12 28.66 -17.59
N PHE A 121 -6.44 29.37 -16.51
CA PHE A 121 -7.14 28.80 -15.37
C PHE A 121 -8.58 28.46 -15.72
N LYS A 122 -9.31 29.36 -16.40
CA LYS A 122 -10.66 29.09 -16.93
C LYS A 122 -10.67 27.87 -17.86
N GLN A 123 -9.69 27.74 -18.74
CA GLN A 123 -9.55 26.56 -19.61
C GLN A 123 -9.27 25.28 -18.81
N ALA A 124 -8.48 25.37 -17.74
CA ALA A 124 -8.19 24.21 -16.89
C ALA A 124 -9.43 23.69 -16.15
N LEU A 125 -10.32 24.58 -15.69
CA LEU A 125 -11.55 24.21 -14.99
C LEU A 125 -12.54 23.40 -15.85
N LYS A 126 -12.53 23.62 -17.18
CA LYS A 126 -13.37 22.86 -18.13
C LYS A 126 -12.92 21.41 -18.30
N ILE A 127 -11.72 21.04 -17.84
CA ILE A 127 -11.18 19.69 -18.01
C ILE A 127 -11.81 18.73 -17.00
N ARG A 128 -12.50 17.70 -17.52
CA ARG A 128 -13.14 16.66 -16.70
C ARG A 128 -12.15 15.70 -16.05
N ASN A 129 -11.02 15.39 -16.69
CA ASN A 129 -10.02 14.48 -16.14
C ASN A 129 -9.16 15.18 -15.05
N PRO A 130 -9.22 14.74 -13.78
CA PRO A 130 -8.56 15.45 -12.67
C PRO A 130 -7.03 15.54 -12.81
N LYS A 131 -6.39 14.50 -13.37
CA LYS A 131 -4.92 14.49 -13.55
C LYS A 131 -4.46 15.55 -14.54
N ASN A 132 -5.20 15.68 -15.65
CA ASN A 132 -4.88 16.69 -16.67
C ASN A 132 -5.25 18.09 -16.19
N ARG A 133 -6.30 18.22 -15.37
CA ARG A 133 -6.68 19.48 -14.72
C ARG A 133 -5.55 20.02 -13.83
N LEU A 134 -5.00 19.20 -12.94
CA LEU A 134 -3.88 19.60 -12.08
C LEU A 134 -2.68 20.11 -12.90
N LYS A 135 -2.34 19.40 -13.99
CA LYS A 135 -1.22 19.79 -14.86
C LYS A 135 -1.44 21.16 -15.50
N ARG A 136 -2.66 21.46 -15.97
CA ARG A 136 -2.98 22.76 -16.57
C ARG A 136 -3.05 23.89 -15.56
N ILE A 137 -3.56 23.63 -14.35
CA ILE A 137 -3.52 24.61 -13.26
C ILE A 137 -2.06 24.91 -12.88
N TYR A 138 -1.22 23.89 -12.81
CA TYR A 138 0.21 24.04 -12.60
C TYR A 138 0.88 24.92 -13.67
N ASP A 139 0.55 24.72 -14.95
CA ASP A 139 1.09 25.54 -16.04
C ASP A 139 0.64 27.02 -15.95
N ALA A 140 -0.55 27.29 -15.40
CA ALA A 140 -1.02 28.65 -15.12
C ALA A 140 -0.31 29.29 -13.91
N CYS A 141 -0.05 28.49 -12.85
CA CYS A 141 0.56 28.99 -11.62
C CYS A 141 2.08 29.18 -11.72
N LYS A 142 2.78 28.39 -12.55
CA LYS A 142 4.25 28.36 -12.62
C LYS A 142 4.90 29.73 -12.90
N SER A 143 4.22 30.62 -13.64
CA SER A 143 4.73 31.96 -13.93
C SER A 143 4.54 32.96 -12.78
N LYS A 144 3.62 32.69 -11.84
CA LYS A 144 3.27 33.61 -10.75
C LYS A 144 4.27 33.46 -9.59
N LYS A 145 4.93 34.56 -9.25
CA LYS A 145 5.96 34.63 -8.17
C LYS A 145 5.53 35.47 -6.97
N LYS A 146 4.37 36.12 -7.03
CA LYS A 146 3.75 36.88 -5.95
C LYS A 146 2.30 36.41 -5.85
N CYS A 147 1.77 36.30 -4.63
CA CYS A 147 0.37 36.00 -4.41
C CYS A 147 -0.48 37.27 -4.67
N SER A 148 -1.50 37.18 -5.53
CA SER A 148 -2.47 38.27 -5.80
C SER A 148 -3.22 38.63 -4.52
N GLY A 149 -3.51 39.92 -4.26
CA GLY A 149 -4.34 40.37 -3.12
C GLY A 149 -3.61 41.05 -1.95
N GLY A 150 -2.28 41.19 -2.01
CA GLY A 150 -1.58 42.08 -1.08
C GLY A 150 -1.88 43.56 -1.32
N ASP A 151 -2.22 43.91 -2.57
CA ASP A 151 -2.42 45.29 -2.99
C ASP A 151 -3.87 45.78 -2.68
N ASP A 152 -4.78 44.89 -2.26
CA ASP A 152 -6.18 45.20 -1.91
C ASP A 152 -6.34 45.71 -0.45
N ILE A 153 -5.29 45.57 0.39
CA ILE A 153 -5.31 46.05 1.80
C ILE A 153 -4.98 47.55 1.88
N ASP A 154 -4.13 48.05 0.98
CA ASP A 154 -3.73 49.47 0.98
C ASP A 154 -4.79 50.42 0.37
N VAL A 155 -5.81 49.88 -0.30
CA VAL A 155 -6.86 50.68 -0.99
C VAL A 155 -8.09 50.93 -0.10
N GLN A 156 -8.24 50.25 1.03
CA GLN A 156 -9.36 50.50 1.96
C GLN A 156 -9.30 51.87 2.66
N GLY A 157 -8.25 52.66 2.42
CA GLY A 157 -8.11 54.02 2.96
C GLY A 157 -8.74 55.14 2.13
N GLN A 158 -9.03 54.95 0.83
CA GLN A 158 -9.51 56.03 -0.03
C GLN A 158 -10.47 55.56 -1.15
N GLN A 159 -11.69 56.11 -1.07
CA GLN A 159 -12.69 56.38 -2.12
C GLN A 159 -13.88 55.42 -2.30
N ASP A 160 -15.05 56.00 -2.01
CA ASP A 160 -16.34 55.78 -2.66
C ASP A 160 -16.17 55.80 -4.19
N SER A 161 -16.28 54.64 -4.83
CA SER A 161 -16.61 54.55 -6.26
C SER A 161 -17.37 53.26 -6.53
N GLU A 162 -18.56 53.40 -7.13
CA GLU A 162 -19.48 52.32 -7.52
C GLU A 162 -18.97 51.56 -8.77
N GLU A 163 -17.77 50.96 -8.70
CA GLU A 163 -17.38 49.91 -9.64
C GLU A 163 -17.55 48.53 -8.98
N PRO A 164 -18.00 47.49 -9.72
CA PRO A 164 -18.16 46.16 -9.14
C PRO A 164 -16.79 45.67 -8.64
N MET A 165 -16.65 45.57 -7.31
CA MET A 165 -15.49 44.99 -6.62
C MET A 165 -14.99 43.77 -7.40
N LYS A 166 -13.77 43.88 -7.96
CA LYS A 166 -13.11 42.77 -8.64
C LYS A 166 -13.04 41.60 -7.66
N LYS A 167 -13.64 40.46 -8.01
CA LYS A 167 -13.57 39.21 -7.23
C LYS A 167 -12.17 38.59 -7.36
N SER A 168 -11.16 39.32 -6.89
CA SER A 168 -9.85 38.80 -6.52
C SER A 168 -10.09 37.73 -5.46
N ARG A 169 -9.52 36.53 -5.60
CA ARG A 169 -9.63 35.47 -4.57
C ARG A 169 -8.95 35.84 -3.24
N GLY A 170 -8.41 37.05 -3.13
CA GLY A 170 -7.85 37.64 -1.91
C GLY A 170 -6.68 36.82 -1.39
N GLY A 171 -5.47 37.10 -1.83
CA GLY A 171 -4.26 36.49 -1.28
C GLY A 171 -3.44 37.46 -0.43
N CYS A 172 -2.25 37.03 -0.03
CA CYS A 172 -1.48 37.70 1.03
C CYS A 172 -0.30 38.55 0.53
N GLY A 173 -0.14 38.74 -0.78
CA GLY A 173 0.98 39.53 -1.33
C GLY A 173 2.38 38.90 -1.22
N ALA A 174 2.52 37.77 -0.51
CA ALA A 174 3.82 37.15 -0.23
C ALA A 174 4.54 36.67 -1.50
N GLN A 175 5.87 36.80 -1.51
CA GLN A 175 6.73 36.23 -2.55
C GLN A 175 6.74 34.71 -2.48
N GLN A 176 6.66 34.06 -3.64
CA GLN A 176 6.65 32.61 -3.76
C GLN A 176 8.03 32.07 -4.11
N PRO A 177 8.55 31.09 -3.36
CA PRO A 177 9.82 30.46 -3.70
C PRO A 177 9.66 29.54 -4.91
N ASN A 178 10.75 29.38 -5.65
CA ASN A 178 10.87 28.30 -6.63
C ASN A 178 11.23 27.01 -5.89
N ILE A 179 10.26 26.11 -5.75
CA ILE A 179 10.45 24.84 -5.04
C ILE A 179 10.97 23.79 -6.02
N THR A 180 12.02 23.05 -5.68
CA THR A 180 12.56 21.92 -6.46
C THR A 180 12.72 20.68 -5.58
N ILE A 181 12.85 19.50 -6.20
CA ILE A 181 13.20 18.26 -5.50
C ILE A 181 14.68 17.99 -5.75
N ASP A 182 15.42 17.74 -4.67
CA ASP A 182 16.80 17.29 -4.70
C ASP A 182 16.90 15.96 -3.94
N GLY A 183 16.99 14.84 -4.67
CA GLY A 183 16.89 13.50 -4.11
C GLY A 183 15.57 13.27 -3.36
N MET A 184 15.66 13.16 -2.03
CA MET A 184 14.52 12.96 -1.12
C MET A 184 14.08 14.25 -0.41
N LYS A 185 14.73 15.38 -0.69
CA LYS A 185 14.46 16.68 -0.04
C LYS A 185 13.71 17.61 -1.00
N MET A 186 12.90 18.50 -0.44
CA MET A 186 12.41 19.66 -1.18
C MET A 186 13.20 20.90 -0.78
N VAL A 187 13.60 21.69 -1.77
CA VAL A 187 14.38 22.93 -1.58
C VAL A 187 13.57 24.09 -2.12
N ALA A 188 13.43 25.14 -1.32
CA ALA A 188 12.82 26.41 -1.70
C ALA A 188 13.91 27.44 -2.01
N GLU A 189 13.86 28.04 -3.19
CA GLU A 189 14.77 29.12 -3.57
C GLU A 189 14.00 30.43 -3.80
N TYR A 190 14.33 31.48 -3.03
CA TYR A 190 13.78 32.81 -3.23
C TYR A 190 14.67 33.59 -4.21
N LYS A 191 14.10 34.07 -5.32
CA LYS A 191 14.81 34.91 -6.28
C LYS A 191 14.73 36.37 -5.83
N ALA A 192 15.89 37.01 -5.62
CA ALA A 192 15.95 38.44 -5.36
C ALA A 192 15.33 39.22 -6.53
N PRO A 193 14.61 40.33 -6.27
CA PRO A 193 14.26 41.27 -7.33
C PRO A 193 15.56 41.81 -7.94
N LYS A 194 15.67 41.79 -9.27
CA LYS A 194 16.74 42.52 -9.95
C LYS A 194 16.54 44.01 -9.65
N LYS A 195 17.29 44.60 -8.71
CA LYS A 195 17.42 46.04 -8.64
C LYS A 195 17.99 46.52 -9.98
N LYS A 196 17.23 47.33 -10.71
CA LYS A 196 17.77 48.24 -11.72
C LYS A 196 18.30 49.47 -10.97
N SER A 197 19.38 50.03 -11.50
CA SER A 197 20.15 51.23 -11.12
C SER A 197 21.13 51.12 -9.94
N ASP A 198 22.34 51.58 -10.26
CA ASP A 198 23.54 51.73 -9.45
C ASP A 198 23.29 52.50 -8.16
N GLU A 199 23.73 51.94 -7.04
CA GLU A 199 24.41 52.66 -5.97
C GLU A 199 25.01 51.61 -5.02
N GLN A 200 26.34 51.63 -4.93
CA GLN A 200 27.12 50.83 -3.99
C GLN A 200 26.88 51.36 -2.58
N GLU A 201 26.20 50.60 -1.74
CA GLU A 201 26.37 50.70 -0.29
C GLU A 201 26.04 49.36 0.38
N GLN A 202 26.80 49.08 1.43
CA GLN A 202 27.16 47.77 1.97
C GLN A 202 25.95 46.88 2.28
N LEU A 203 25.89 45.73 1.60
CA LEU A 203 24.94 44.66 1.92
C LEU A 203 25.52 43.77 3.03
N PRO A 204 24.74 43.41 4.07
CA PRO A 204 25.07 42.28 4.91
C PRO A 204 24.99 40.98 4.09
N GLU A 205 25.76 39.99 4.53
CA GLU A 205 25.99 38.64 3.97
C GLU A 205 24.81 37.97 3.24
N PRO A 206 25.08 37.08 2.27
CA PRO A 206 24.03 36.47 1.45
C PRO A 206 23.21 35.50 2.32
N VAL A 207 22.07 35.97 2.82
CA VAL A 207 21.04 35.13 3.43
C VAL A 207 20.81 33.94 2.50
N GLU A 208 21.05 32.73 3.01
CA GLU A 208 21.06 31.47 2.27
C GLU A 208 19.84 31.37 1.35
N ARG A 209 20.06 31.61 0.05
CA ARG A 209 18.97 31.72 -0.94
C ARG A 209 18.21 30.41 -1.13
N LYS A 210 18.78 29.29 -0.67
CA LYS A 210 18.24 27.93 -0.76
C LYS A 210 17.95 27.42 0.65
N GLN A 211 16.67 27.26 0.96
CA GLN A 211 16.22 26.69 2.22
C GLN A 211 15.67 25.29 2.00
N ILE A 212 16.13 24.31 2.79
CA ILE A 212 15.53 22.96 2.79
C ILE A 212 14.18 23.04 3.50
N LEU A 213 13.12 22.61 2.82
CA LEU A 213 11.78 22.57 3.38
C LEU A 213 11.60 21.30 4.23
N SER A 214 11.26 21.48 5.50
CA SER A 214 10.83 20.38 6.36
C SER A 214 9.45 19.88 5.92
N ALA A 215 9.22 18.58 6.06
CA ALA A 215 7.91 17.97 5.78
C ALA A 215 6.80 18.54 6.68
N GLU A 216 7.12 18.92 7.92
CA GLU A 216 6.21 19.65 8.83
C GLU A 216 5.71 20.96 8.21
N ARG A 217 6.61 21.76 7.63
CA ARG A 217 6.24 23.03 7.02
C ARG A 217 5.35 22.81 5.81
N VAL A 218 5.68 21.85 4.95
CA VAL A 218 4.85 21.49 3.80
C VAL A 218 3.47 21.01 4.26
N LEU A 219 3.41 20.16 5.29
CA LEU A 219 2.15 19.68 5.86
C LEU A 219 1.27 20.82 6.36
N SER A 220 1.86 21.82 7.03
CA SER A 220 1.10 22.98 7.52
C SER A 220 0.45 23.78 6.40
N VAL A 221 1.10 23.88 5.24
CA VAL A 221 0.54 24.52 4.04
C VAL A 221 -0.57 23.66 3.45
N LEU A 222 -0.32 22.36 3.27
CA LEU A 222 -1.30 21.44 2.69
C LEU A 222 -2.58 21.32 3.54
N LYS A 223 -2.48 21.34 4.87
CA LYS A 223 -3.63 21.31 5.79
C LYS A 223 -4.50 22.58 5.71
N ARG A 224 -3.93 23.72 5.31
CA ARG A 224 -4.64 25.01 5.21
C ARG A 224 -5.34 25.21 3.86
N ILE A 225 -5.15 24.30 2.90
CA ILE A 225 -5.87 24.32 1.62
C ILE A 225 -7.35 24.03 1.89
N SER A 226 -8.24 24.86 1.34
CA SER A 226 -9.69 24.66 1.45
C SER A 226 -10.16 23.44 0.66
N ASP A 227 -11.28 22.83 1.06
CA ASP A 227 -11.84 21.69 0.34
C ASP A 227 -12.31 22.08 -1.09
N GLU A 228 -12.74 23.33 -1.27
CA GLU A 228 -13.05 23.93 -2.57
C GLU A 228 -11.81 24.00 -3.46
N ASP A 229 -10.68 24.50 -2.94
CA ASP A 229 -9.42 24.56 -3.69
C ASP A 229 -8.88 23.15 -4.01
N CYS A 230 -9.08 22.18 -3.12
CA CYS A 230 -8.76 20.78 -3.41
C CYS A 230 -9.54 20.27 -4.63
N LEU A 231 -10.85 20.52 -4.69
CA LEU A 231 -11.69 20.15 -5.83
C LEU A 231 -11.19 20.83 -7.10
N LEU A 232 -10.89 22.13 -7.06
CA LEU A 232 -10.38 22.87 -8.22
C LEU A 232 -9.07 22.27 -8.74
N LEU A 233 -8.14 21.95 -7.84
CA LEU A 233 -6.86 21.30 -8.18
C LEU A 233 -7.02 19.92 -8.83
N GLY A 234 -8.19 19.29 -8.76
CA GLY A 234 -8.38 17.91 -9.26
C GLY A 234 -8.22 16.85 -8.20
N LEU A 235 -8.33 17.22 -6.93
CA LEU A 235 -8.24 16.31 -5.79
C LEU A 235 -9.64 16.13 -5.18
N ASN A 236 -9.85 15.01 -4.50
CA ASN A 236 -11.11 14.75 -3.81
C ASN A 236 -10.87 14.89 -2.30
N PRO A 237 -11.52 15.85 -1.60
CA PRO A 237 -11.28 16.07 -0.18
C PRO A 237 -11.66 14.86 0.68
N LYS A 238 -12.59 14.01 0.22
CA LYS A 238 -13.04 12.82 0.96
C LYS A 238 -12.09 11.62 0.84
N TYR A 239 -11.43 11.45 -0.30
CA TYR A 239 -10.65 10.23 -0.58
C TYR A 239 -9.16 10.49 -0.86
N ALA A 240 -8.75 11.71 -1.16
CA ALA A 240 -7.39 12.04 -1.57
C ALA A 240 -7.04 13.49 -1.23
N ARG A 241 -7.11 13.83 0.06
CA ARG A 241 -6.73 15.16 0.55
C ARG A 241 -5.20 15.36 0.45
N PRO A 242 -4.70 16.55 0.06
CA PRO A 242 -3.27 16.78 -0.15
C PRO A 242 -2.38 16.48 1.06
N ASP A 243 -2.85 16.79 2.27
CA ASP A 243 -2.11 16.60 3.52
C ASP A 243 -1.85 15.12 3.84
N TRP A 244 -2.70 14.21 3.37
CA TRP A 244 -2.52 12.76 3.54
C TRP A 244 -1.37 12.19 2.70
N MET A 245 -0.84 12.96 1.74
CA MET A 245 0.35 12.56 0.97
C MET A 245 1.65 12.61 1.80
N ILE A 246 1.61 13.25 2.97
CA ILE A 246 2.72 13.31 3.93
C ILE A 246 2.43 12.33 5.07
N LEU A 247 3.38 11.43 5.32
CA LEU A 247 3.25 10.39 6.34
C LEU A 247 3.43 11.01 7.73
N GLN A 248 2.36 11.05 8.50
CA GLN A 248 2.40 11.31 9.94
C GLN A 248 2.39 9.99 10.72
N VAL A 249 1.56 9.05 10.24
CA VAL A 249 1.42 7.71 10.78
C VAL A 249 1.77 6.71 9.69
N LEU A 250 2.58 5.72 10.00
CA LEU A 250 2.93 4.64 9.07
C LEU A 250 2.08 3.39 9.39
N PRO A 251 1.25 2.89 8.46
CA PRO A 251 0.53 1.65 8.67
C PRO A 251 1.53 0.47 8.62
N ILE A 252 1.45 -0.40 9.61
CA ILE A 252 2.30 -1.59 9.72
C ILE A 252 1.51 -2.80 9.20
N PRO A 253 1.96 -3.44 8.10
CA PRO A 253 1.25 -4.59 7.56
C PRO A 253 1.31 -5.79 8.52
N PRO A 254 0.27 -6.64 8.53
CA PRO A 254 0.24 -7.80 9.40
C PRO A 254 1.19 -8.92 8.93
N PRO A 255 1.50 -9.89 9.80
CA PRO A 255 2.37 -11.03 9.48
C PRO A 255 2.05 -11.81 8.19
N PRO A 256 0.78 -12.02 7.76
CA PRO A 256 0.47 -12.67 6.48
C PRO A 256 1.03 -11.96 5.24
N VAL A 257 1.25 -10.64 5.32
CA VAL A 257 1.87 -9.85 4.23
C VAL A 257 3.40 -9.97 4.24
N ARG A 258 3.98 -10.23 5.40
CA ARG A 258 5.43 -10.34 5.67
C ARG A 258 5.75 -11.65 6.41
N PRO A 259 5.54 -12.80 5.76
CA PRO A 259 5.63 -14.10 6.42
C PRO A 259 7.07 -14.41 6.83
N SER A 260 7.25 -14.93 8.04
CA SER A 260 8.52 -15.48 8.50
C SER A 260 8.65 -16.95 8.08
N VAL A 261 9.89 -17.38 7.82
CA VAL A 261 10.22 -18.76 7.48
C VAL A 261 10.94 -19.38 8.67
N MET A 262 10.40 -20.47 9.19
CA MET A 262 11.07 -21.29 10.20
C MET A 262 11.91 -22.34 9.49
N MET A 263 13.23 -22.32 9.67
CA MET A 263 14.13 -23.34 9.10
C MET A 263 14.23 -24.56 10.03
N ASP A 264 14.17 -24.36 11.35
CA ASP A 264 14.09 -25.38 12.39
C ASP A 264 13.27 -24.87 13.61
N THR A 265 13.01 -25.69 14.63
CA THR A 265 12.21 -25.32 15.82
C THR A 265 12.69 -24.04 16.52
N SER A 266 13.98 -23.71 16.42
CA SER A 266 14.57 -22.54 17.09
C SER A 266 14.94 -21.37 16.17
N SER A 267 15.24 -21.61 14.89
CA SER A 267 15.76 -20.58 13.98
C SER A 267 14.65 -20.01 13.08
N ARG A 268 14.43 -18.70 13.21
CA ARG A 268 13.45 -17.94 12.42
C ARG A 268 14.17 -16.97 11.50
N SER A 269 13.83 -17.02 10.21
CA SER A 269 14.23 -16.03 9.22
C SER A 269 13.03 -15.12 8.96
N GLU A 270 13.15 -13.86 9.36
CA GLU A 270 12.10 -12.85 9.16
C GLU A 270 12.12 -12.30 7.73
N ASP A 271 10.98 -11.79 7.28
CA ASP A 271 10.84 -11.19 5.96
C ASP A 271 11.66 -9.88 5.83
N ASP A 272 12.12 -9.59 4.61
CA ASP A 272 12.83 -8.36 4.24
C ASP A 272 12.11 -7.08 4.72
N LEU A 273 10.76 -7.04 4.68
CA LEU A 273 9.97 -5.91 5.17
C LEU A 273 10.02 -5.79 6.69
N THR A 274 9.98 -6.91 7.43
CA THR A 274 10.09 -6.90 8.89
C THR A 274 11.44 -6.32 9.33
N HIS A 275 12.53 -6.70 8.67
CA HIS A 275 13.85 -6.12 8.92
C HIS A 275 13.90 -4.61 8.68
N GLN A 276 13.29 -4.14 7.58
CA GLN A 276 13.25 -2.71 7.28
C GLN A 276 12.38 -1.93 8.26
N LEU A 277 11.22 -2.48 8.65
CA LEU A 277 10.35 -1.88 9.67
C LEU A 277 11.06 -1.78 11.02
N ALA A 278 11.86 -2.78 11.41
CA ALA A 278 12.65 -2.73 12.63
C ALA A 278 13.68 -1.59 12.61
N MET A 279 14.30 -1.30 11.46
CA MET A 279 15.18 -0.15 11.29
C MET A 279 14.41 1.17 11.37
N ILE A 280 13.24 1.27 10.74
CA ILE A 280 12.38 2.46 10.80
C ILE A 280 12.01 2.75 12.26
N ILE A 281 11.53 1.76 13.02
CA ILE A 281 11.14 1.94 14.43
C ILE A 281 12.33 2.39 15.28
N ARG A 282 13.49 1.76 15.11
CA ARG A 282 14.71 2.12 15.85
C ARG A 282 15.14 3.57 15.58
N HIS A 283 15.16 3.99 14.32
CA HIS A 283 15.54 5.36 13.95
C HIS A 283 14.48 6.38 14.34
N ASN A 284 13.21 6.01 14.33
CA ASN A 284 12.11 6.83 14.81
C ASN A 284 12.22 7.11 16.31
N GLU A 285 12.48 6.07 17.12
CA GLU A 285 12.67 6.24 18.56
C GLU A 285 13.95 7.02 18.88
N ASN A 286 15.04 6.79 18.13
CA ASN A 286 16.25 7.58 18.30
C ASN A 286 16.00 9.07 17.98
N LEU A 287 15.31 9.38 16.87
CA LEU A 287 14.93 10.76 16.54
C LEU A 287 14.11 11.39 17.67
N ARG A 288 13.09 10.67 18.17
CA ARG A 288 12.25 11.12 19.28
C ARG A 288 13.05 11.39 20.56
N ARG A 289 14.05 10.56 20.85
CA ARG A 289 14.95 10.73 22.00
C ARG A 289 15.85 11.95 21.83
N GLN A 290 16.43 12.18 20.65
CA GLN A 290 17.28 13.35 20.40
C GLN A 290 16.49 14.66 20.51
N GLU A 291 15.23 14.67 20.08
CA GLU A 291 14.36 15.83 20.27
C GLU A 291 14.04 16.09 21.74
N ARG A 292 13.70 15.05 22.51
CA ARG A 292 13.44 15.19 23.96
C ARG A 292 14.66 15.67 24.74
N ASN A 293 15.86 15.25 24.32
CA ASN A 293 17.11 15.67 24.93
C ASN A 293 17.54 17.10 24.53
N GLY A 294 16.80 17.77 23.63
CA GLY A 294 17.14 19.12 23.17
C GLY A 294 18.39 19.17 22.30
N ALA A 295 18.65 18.14 21.48
CA ALA A 295 19.80 18.13 20.58
C ALA A 295 19.76 19.30 19.57
N PRO A 296 20.93 19.79 19.09
CA PRO A 296 20.99 20.82 18.07
C PRO A 296 20.20 20.49 16.80
N ALA A 297 19.61 21.51 16.16
CA ALA A 297 18.74 21.35 14.99
C ALA A 297 19.41 20.65 13.80
N HIS A 298 20.72 20.85 13.59
CA HIS A 298 21.47 20.16 12.55
C HIS A 298 21.46 18.64 12.75
N ILE A 299 21.70 18.17 13.98
CA ILE A 299 21.73 16.75 14.33
C ILE A 299 20.34 16.12 14.16
N ILE A 300 19.28 16.82 14.60
CA ILE A 300 17.90 16.37 14.39
C ILE A 300 17.61 16.23 12.89
N SER A 301 18.10 17.15 12.07
CA SER A 301 17.91 17.10 10.62
C SER A 301 18.62 15.91 9.97
N GLU A 302 19.80 15.51 10.45
CA GLU A 302 20.52 14.33 9.98
C GLU A 302 19.79 13.04 10.34
N PHE A 303 19.31 12.91 11.58
CA PHE A 303 18.50 11.75 12.00
C PHE A 303 17.17 11.68 11.24
N ALA A 304 16.52 12.83 10.98
CA ALA A 304 15.32 12.88 10.17
C ALA A 304 15.58 12.43 8.72
N GLN A 305 16.73 12.80 8.14
CA GLN A 305 17.13 12.34 6.80
C GLN A 305 17.39 10.84 6.76
N LEU A 306 18.02 10.28 7.80
CA LEU A 306 18.23 8.84 7.90
C LEU A 306 16.89 8.08 8.01
N LEU A 307 15.95 8.56 8.83
CA LEU A 307 14.61 7.99 8.92
C LEU A 307 13.85 8.09 7.59
N GLN A 308 13.94 9.23 6.91
CA GLN A 308 13.37 9.44 5.58
C GLN A 308 13.93 8.45 4.55
N PHE A 309 15.23 8.14 4.61
CA PHE A 309 15.87 7.13 3.75
C PHE A 309 15.33 5.71 4.02
N HIS A 310 15.14 5.33 5.28
CA HIS A 310 14.60 4.01 5.62
C HIS A 310 13.13 3.85 5.23
N ILE A 311 12.31 4.88 5.43
CA ILE A 311 10.92 4.93 4.95
C ILE A 311 10.89 4.89 3.43
N ALA A 312 11.81 5.61 2.78
CA ALA A 312 11.91 5.63 1.34
C ALA A 312 12.20 4.22 0.77
N THR A 313 13.28 3.59 1.22
CA THR A 313 13.71 2.26 0.77
C THR A 313 12.70 1.15 1.11
N TYR A 314 11.86 1.34 2.13
CA TYR A 314 10.73 0.45 2.43
C TYR A 314 9.70 0.41 1.30
N PHE A 315 9.31 1.57 0.75
CA PHE A 315 8.38 1.65 -0.37
C PHE A 315 9.05 1.32 -1.70
N ASP A 316 10.20 1.94 -1.99
CA ASP A 316 10.96 1.75 -3.23
C ASP A 316 12.48 1.82 -2.96
N ASN A 317 13.18 0.73 -3.25
CA ASN A 317 14.62 0.57 -3.01
C ASN A 317 15.44 0.75 -4.29
N GLU A 318 14.78 1.02 -5.43
CA GLU A 318 15.42 1.19 -6.74
C GLU A 318 15.45 2.67 -7.15
N LEU A 319 15.51 3.58 -6.17
CA LEU A 319 15.53 5.01 -6.43
C LEU A 319 16.84 5.44 -7.13
N PRO A 320 16.75 6.28 -8.18
CA PRO A 320 17.93 6.74 -8.90
C PRO A 320 18.76 7.69 -8.03
N GLY A 321 20.09 7.50 -8.03
CA GLY A 321 21.02 8.38 -7.32
C GLY A 321 21.07 8.21 -5.80
N GLN A 322 20.46 7.15 -5.26
CA GLN A 322 20.48 6.84 -3.82
C GLN A 322 21.08 5.45 -3.57
N PRO A 323 21.78 5.25 -2.45
CA PRO A 323 22.32 3.94 -2.12
C PRO A 323 21.18 2.94 -1.88
N ARG A 324 21.37 1.69 -2.30
CA ARG A 324 20.40 0.62 -2.08
C ARG A 324 20.53 0.09 -0.66
N ALA A 325 19.40 -0.08 0.03
CA ALA A 325 19.39 -0.77 1.31
C ALA A 325 19.65 -2.27 1.08
N THR A 326 20.68 -2.80 1.72
CA THR A 326 21.09 -4.20 1.65
C THR A 326 20.94 -4.89 3.00
N GLN A 327 20.76 -6.20 2.97
CA GLN A 327 20.90 -7.05 4.15
C GLN A 327 22.37 -7.16 4.54
N ARG A 328 22.63 -7.77 5.71
CA ARG A 328 24.00 -8.11 6.16
C ARG A 328 24.78 -8.95 5.15
N SER A 329 24.08 -9.71 4.30
CA SER A 329 24.65 -10.53 3.22
C SER A 329 25.02 -9.73 1.95
N GLY A 330 24.74 -8.43 1.91
CA GLY A 330 24.91 -7.59 0.71
C GLY A 330 23.77 -7.71 -0.31
N ARG A 331 22.82 -8.64 -0.13
CA ARG A 331 21.63 -8.74 -0.99
C ARG A 331 20.72 -7.52 -0.80
N PRO A 332 20.23 -6.87 -1.87
CA PRO A 332 19.24 -5.79 -1.77
C PRO A 332 17.93 -6.25 -1.12
N ILE A 333 17.39 -5.42 -0.22
CA ILE A 333 16.09 -5.65 0.43
C ILE A 333 14.96 -5.51 -0.59
N LYS A 334 14.02 -6.47 -0.59
CA LYS A 334 12.82 -6.41 -1.44
C LYS A 334 11.76 -5.47 -0.85
N SER A 335 11.67 -4.26 -1.40
CA SER A 335 10.65 -3.24 -1.10
C SER A 335 9.23 -3.63 -1.53
N ILE A 336 8.23 -2.84 -1.12
CA ILE A 336 6.83 -3.06 -1.52
C ILE A 336 6.66 -2.92 -3.04
N CYS A 337 7.24 -1.90 -3.66
CA CYS A 337 7.12 -1.69 -5.10
C CYS A 337 7.71 -2.85 -5.92
N SER A 338 8.85 -3.41 -5.50
CA SER A 338 9.50 -4.51 -6.23
C SER A 338 8.67 -5.80 -6.17
N ARG A 339 7.93 -6.03 -5.07
CA ARG A 339 6.96 -7.13 -4.95
C ARG A 339 5.79 -7.00 -5.92
N LEU A 340 5.44 -5.80 -6.36
CA LEU A 340 4.27 -5.55 -7.23
C LEU A 340 4.62 -5.51 -8.72
N LYS A 341 5.68 -4.78 -9.12
CA LYS A 341 5.96 -4.42 -10.52
C LYS A 341 6.63 -5.53 -11.36
N ALA A 342 7.35 -6.46 -10.73
CA ALA A 342 8.17 -7.43 -11.46
C ALA A 342 7.35 -8.42 -12.31
N LYS A 343 8.00 -9.11 -13.27
CA LYS A 343 7.38 -10.20 -14.05
C LYS A 343 6.86 -11.32 -13.14
N GLU A 344 7.64 -11.64 -12.11
CA GLU A 344 7.27 -12.55 -11.01
C GLU A 344 6.58 -11.84 -9.83
N GLY A 345 6.23 -10.55 -10.00
CA GLY A 345 5.53 -9.77 -8.99
C GLY A 345 4.07 -10.17 -8.85
N ARG A 346 3.40 -9.67 -7.81
CA ARG A 346 2.04 -10.11 -7.45
C ARG A 346 1.00 -9.86 -8.55
N ILE A 347 1.07 -8.73 -9.26
CA ILE A 347 0.06 -8.39 -10.27
C ILE A 347 0.13 -9.38 -11.44
N ARG A 348 1.29 -9.52 -12.07
CA ARG A 348 1.45 -10.40 -13.24
C ARG A 348 1.54 -11.88 -12.86
N GLY A 349 2.32 -12.20 -11.82
CA GLY A 349 2.62 -13.58 -11.43
C GLY A 349 1.54 -14.25 -10.60
N ASN A 350 0.79 -13.52 -9.77
CA ASN A 350 -0.19 -14.15 -8.86
C ASN A 350 -1.64 -13.87 -9.24
N LEU A 351 -1.94 -12.68 -9.78
CA LEU A 351 -3.30 -12.31 -10.16
C LEU A 351 -3.60 -12.69 -11.62
N MET A 352 -2.68 -12.44 -12.57
CA MET A 352 -2.91 -12.76 -13.99
C MET A 352 -2.51 -14.19 -14.38
N GLY A 353 -1.44 -14.74 -13.78
CA GLY A 353 -0.87 -16.03 -14.17
C GLY A 353 -0.65 -16.97 -12.98
N LYS A 354 -1.73 -17.44 -12.35
CA LYS A 354 -1.64 -18.30 -11.18
C LYS A 354 -1.37 -19.76 -11.56
N ARG A 355 -0.58 -20.46 -10.73
CA ARG A 355 -0.52 -21.92 -10.77
C ARG A 355 -1.88 -22.49 -10.36
N VAL A 356 -2.35 -23.49 -11.09
CA VAL A 356 -3.65 -24.12 -10.87
C VAL A 356 -3.46 -25.57 -10.45
N ASP A 357 -4.28 -26.00 -9.50
CA ASP A 357 -4.42 -27.41 -9.14
C ASP A 357 -5.25 -28.14 -10.21
N PHE A 358 -5.27 -29.47 -10.20
CA PHE A 358 -6.01 -30.31 -11.16
C PHE A 358 -5.59 -30.12 -12.63
N SER A 359 -4.28 -29.95 -12.86
CA SER A 359 -3.70 -29.89 -14.21
C SER A 359 -2.51 -30.84 -14.33
N ALA A 360 -2.29 -31.37 -15.54
CA ALA A 360 -1.15 -32.23 -15.86
C ALA A 360 -0.54 -31.83 -17.22
N ARG A 361 0.72 -32.19 -17.44
CA ARG A 361 1.44 -31.93 -18.69
C ARG A 361 2.26 -33.16 -19.07
N THR A 362 2.15 -33.57 -20.31
CA THR A 362 2.96 -34.65 -20.92
C THR A 362 3.26 -34.33 -22.38
N VAL A 363 4.13 -35.12 -23.02
CA VAL A 363 4.45 -35.04 -24.44
C VAL A 363 3.31 -35.62 -25.27
N ILE A 364 2.98 -34.98 -26.40
CA ILE A 364 1.94 -35.45 -27.32
C ILE A 364 2.48 -36.51 -28.29
N THR A 365 1.63 -37.43 -28.73
CA THR A 365 1.94 -38.45 -29.74
C THR A 365 0.71 -38.61 -30.64
N PRO A 366 0.86 -38.70 -31.97
CA PRO A 366 -0.27 -38.86 -32.88
C PRO A 366 -0.87 -40.26 -32.74
N ASP A 367 -2.19 -40.34 -32.69
CA ASP A 367 -2.95 -41.60 -32.74
C ASP A 367 -4.06 -41.47 -33.80
N PRO A 368 -4.05 -42.27 -34.88
CA PRO A 368 -5.05 -42.18 -35.94
C PRO A 368 -6.37 -42.86 -35.59
N THR A 369 -6.46 -43.56 -34.45
CA THR A 369 -7.65 -44.35 -34.07
C THR A 369 -8.66 -43.58 -33.23
N ILE A 370 -8.27 -42.41 -32.70
CA ILE A 370 -9.13 -41.56 -31.88
C ILE A 370 -9.86 -40.52 -32.72
N ASN A 371 -11.05 -40.13 -32.27
CA ASN A 371 -11.82 -39.07 -32.93
C ASN A 371 -11.20 -37.68 -32.71
N ILE A 372 -11.62 -36.69 -33.50
CA ILE A 372 -11.11 -35.30 -33.44
C ILE A 372 -11.39 -34.64 -32.08
N ASP A 373 -12.46 -35.05 -31.40
CA ASP A 373 -12.91 -34.59 -30.09
C ASP A 373 -12.38 -35.42 -28.92
N GLU A 374 -11.60 -36.47 -29.19
CA GLU A 374 -11.03 -37.36 -28.19
C GLU A 374 -9.57 -37.03 -27.88
N LEU A 375 -9.14 -37.35 -26.66
CA LEU A 375 -7.76 -37.21 -26.21
C LEU A 375 -7.34 -38.42 -25.39
N GLY A 376 -6.28 -39.10 -25.83
CA GLY A 376 -5.66 -40.17 -25.06
C GLY A 376 -5.01 -39.64 -23.77
N VAL A 377 -5.52 -40.06 -22.61
CA VAL A 377 -4.95 -39.70 -21.30
C VAL A 377 -4.25 -40.93 -20.69
N PRO A 378 -2.94 -40.85 -20.38
CA PRO A 378 -2.23 -41.93 -19.70
C PRO A 378 -2.87 -42.31 -18.36
N TRP A 379 -2.92 -43.60 -18.05
CA TRP A 379 -3.44 -44.11 -16.77
C TRP A 379 -2.78 -43.47 -15.55
N SER A 380 -1.48 -43.18 -15.60
CA SER A 380 -0.77 -42.50 -14.51
C SER A 380 -1.28 -41.08 -14.22
N ILE A 381 -1.81 -40.39 -15.24
CA ILE A 381 -2.43 -39.06 -15.09
C ILE A 381 -3.88 -39.22 -14.67
N ALA A 382 -4.63 -40.13 -15.29
CA ALA A 382 -6.04 -40.38 -14.97
C ALA A 382 -6.24 -40.83 -13.52
N LEU A 383 -5.34 -41.66 -13.00
CA LEU A 383 -5.34 -42.07 -11.58
C LEU A 383 -4.92 -40.95 -10.63
N ASN A 384 -4.37 -39.84 -11.13
CA ASN A 384 -3.93 -38.72 -10.31
C ASN A 384 -4.93 -37.56 -10.27
N LEU A 385 -5.49 -37.21 -11.42
CA LEU A 385 -6.53 -36.20 -11.55
C LEU A 385 -7.85 -36.75 -11.00
N THR A 386 -8.57 -35.90 -10.29
CA THR A 386 -9.80 -36.26 -9.59
C THR A 386 -10.88 -35.23 -9.90
N TYR A 387 -12.13 -35.67 -9.91
CA TYR A 387 -13.28 -34.82 -10.19
C TYR A 387 -14.31 -35.00 -9.07
N PRO A 388 -14.64 -33.94 -8.30
CA PRO A 388 -15.57 -34.06 -7.19
C PRO A 388 -17.01 -34.14 -7.71
N GLU A 389 -17.56 -35.35 -7.74
CA GLU A 389 -18.93 -35.62 -8.15
C GLU A 389 -19.85 -35.68 -6.92
N THR A 390 -21.02 -35.05 -6.99
CA THR A 390 -22.00 -35.07 -5.90
C THR A 390 -22.83 -36.35 -5.98
N VAL A 391 -22.99 -37.04 -4.85
CA VAL A 391 -23.77 -38.27 -4.74
C VAL A 391 -25.25 -37.91 -4.86
N THR A 392 -25.90 -38.54 -5.83
CA THR A 392 -27.31 -38.44 -6.17
C THR A 392 -27.90 -39.85 -6.22
N PRO A 393 -29.24 -40.01 -6.19
CA PRO A 393 -29.86 -41.33 -6.29
C PRO A 393 -29.47 -42.09 -7.57
N TYR A 394 -29.10 -41.39 -8.64
CA TYR A 394 -28.78 -41.98 -9.94
C TYR A 394 -27.35 -42.52 -10.05
N ASN A 395 -26.38 -41.89 -9.36
CA ASN A 395 -24.97 -42.27 -9.46
C ASN A 395 -24.43 -43.01 -8.23
N ILE A 396 -25.25 -43.22 -7.20
CA ILE A 396 -24.82 -43.80 -5.93
C ILE A 396 -24.21 -45.20 -6.08
N GLU A 397 -24.79 -46.06 -6.91
CA GLU A 397 -24.28 -47.42 -7.15
C GLU A 397 -22.91 -47.38 -7.83
N ARG A 398 -22.77 -46.57 -8.89
CA ARG A 398 -21.50 -46.37 -9.60
C ARG A 398 -20.41 -45.79 -8.68
N LEU A 399 -20.76 -44.80 -7.86
CA LEU A 399 -19.80 -44.17 -6.94
C LEU A 399 -19.39 -45.13 -5.81
N LYS A 400 -20.29 -46.01 -5.34
CA LYS A 400 -19.96 -47.06 -4.37
C LYS A 400 -18.89 -48.01 -4.94
N GLU A 401 -19.06 -48.47 -6.18
CA GLU A 401 -18.04 -49.31 -6.83
C GLU A 401 -16.67 -48.60 -6.94
N LEU A 402 -16.66 -47.32 -7.32
CA LEU A 402 -15.42 -46.55 -7.43
C LEU A 402 -14.72 -46.35 -6.07
N VAL A 403 -15.49 -46.19 -5.00
CA VAL A 403 -14.97 -46.12 -3.63
C VAL A 403 -14.42 -47.48 -3.18
N GLU A 404 -15.07 -48.58 -3.55
CA GLU A 404 -14.58 -49.94 -3.26
C GLU A 404 -13.28 -50.26 -3.99
N TYR A 405 -13.13 -49.85 -5.25
CA TYR A 405 -11.84 -49.97 -5.97
C TYR A 405 -10.75 -49.10 -5.35
N GLY A 406 -11.15 -47.99 -4.71
CA GLY A 406 -10.25 -47.10 -3.99
C GLY A 406 -9.21 -46.40 -4.87
N PRO A 407 -8.11 -45.90 -4.27
CA PRO A 407 -7.13 -45.06 -4.97
C PRO A 407 -6.20 -45.84 -5.91
N HIS A 408 -6.18 -47.17 -5.78
CA HIS A 408 -5.37 -48.09 -6.58
C HIS A 408 -6.27 -49.17 -7.20
N PRO A 409 -7.09 -48.80 -8.20
CA PRO A 409 -8.03 -49.71 -8.83
C PRO A 409 -7.30 -50.80 -9.64
N PRO A 410 -7.99 -51.92 -9.96
CA PRO A 410 -7.48 -52.93 -10.87
C PRO A 410 -7.24 -52.37 -12.28
N PRO A 411 -6.35 -52.99 -13.09
CA PRO A 411 -5.99 -52.50 -14.42
C PRO A 411 -7.22 -52.30 -15.31
N GLY A 412 -7.32 -51.13 -15.96
CA GLY A 412 -8.44 -50.79 -16.84
C GLY A 412 -9.66 -50.19 -16.16
N LYS A 413 -9.66 -50.05 -14.82
CA LYS A 413 -10.73 -49.37 -14.07
C LYS A 413 -10.20 -48.11 -13.38
N THR A 414 -11.11 -47.16 -13.15
CA THR A 414 -10.87 -45.98 -12.30
C THR A 414 -11.39 -46.25 -10.89
N GLY A 415 -10.98 -45.40 -9.94
CA GLY A 415 -11.44 -45.47 -8.55
C GLY A 415 -11.47 -44.08 -7.93
N ALA A 416 -11.88 -44.00 -6.68
CA ALA A 416 -11.95 -42.75 -5.92
C ALA A 416 -10.73 -42.59 -4.99
N LYS A 417 -10.40 -41.34 -4.65
CA LYS A 417 -9.38 -41.01 -3.66
C LYS A 417 -9.94 -40.43 -2.38
N TYR A 418 -11.00 -39.62 -2.49
CA TYR A 418 -11.53 -38.87 -1.36
C TYR A 418 -13.04 -39.00 -1.27
N ILE A 419 -13.53 -39.08 -0.03
CA ILE A 419 -14.94 -38.87 0.30
C ILE A 419 -15.03 -37.55 1.08
N ILE A 420 -15.88 -36.65 0.63
CA ILE A 420 -16.15 -35.36 1.28
C ILE A 420 -17.58 -35.42 1.82
N ARG A 421 -17.72 -35.39 3.15
CA ARG A 421 -19.01 -35.36 3.83
C ARG A 421 -19.67 -33.98 3.70
N GLU A 422 -20.94 -33.88 4.09
CA GLU A 422 -21.66 -32.60 4.11
C GLU A 422 -20.97 -31.55 5.00
N ASP A 423 -20.39 -31.99 6.12
CA ASP A 423 -19.60 -31.15 7.04
C ASP A 423 -18.30 -30.60 6.43
N GLY A 424 -17.95 -31.00 5.20
CA GLY A 424 -16.72 -30.60 4.52
C GLY A 424 -15.48 -31.40 4.93
N GLN A 425 -15.61 -32.34 5.88
CA GLN A 425 -14.53 -33.25 6.25
C GLN A 425 -14.14 -34.12 5.05
N ARG A 426 -12.83 -34.12 4.73
CA ARG A 426 -12.26 -34.93 3.66
C ARG A 426 -11.65 -36.20 4.25
N LEU A 427 -12.15 -37.35 3.84
CA LEU A 427 -11.63 -38.67 4.18
C LEU A 427 -10.77 -39.16 3.02
N ASP A 428 -9.50 -39.47 3.29
CA ASP A 428 -8.57 -40.04 2.32
C ASP A 428 -8.66 -41.56 2.34
N LEU A 429 -9.11 -42.15 1.22
CA LEU A 429 -9.33 -43.59 1.10
C LEU A 429 -8.04 -44.42 1.24
N ARG A 430 -6.85 -43.80 1.08
CA ARG A 430 -5.56 -44.50 1.27
C ARG A 430 -5.31 -44.94 2.71
N TYR A 431 -5.87 -44.23 3.68
CA TYR A 431 -5.57 -44.42 5.10
C TYR A 431 -6.78 -44.89 5.92
N LEU A 432 -7.95 -45.05 5.30
CA LEU A 432 -9.14 -45.56 5.95
C LEU A 432 -9.02 -47.07 6.15
N LYS A 433 -9.04 -47.50 7.41
CA LYS A 433 -8.96 -48.93 7.79
C LYS A 433 -10.33 -49.55 8.10
N LYS A 434 -11.36 -48.72 8.28
CA LYS A 434 -12.70 -49.16 8.69
C LYS A 434 -13.64 -49.17 7.49
N SER A 435 -14.23 -50.34 7.21
CA SER A 435 -15.25 -50.50 6.16
C SER A 435 -16.52 -49.68 6.42
N SER A 436 -16.81 -49.32 7.68
CA SER A 436 -17.96 -48.47 8.04
C SER A 436 -17.87 -47.06 7.46
N ASP A 437 -16.66 -46.54 7.25
CA ASP A 437 -16.44 -45.17 6.76
C ASP A 437 -16.49 -45.05 5.23
N HIS A 438 -16.68 -46.18 4.51
CA HIS A 438 -16.84 -46.23 3.06
C HIS A 438 -18.29 -45.98 2.62
N HIS A 439 -19.21 -45.83 3.58
CA HIS A 439 -20.61 -45.54 3.31
C HIS A 439 -20.79 -44.17 2.61
N LEU A 440 -21.55 -44.16 1.53
CA LEU A 440 -21.91 -42.96 0.78
C LEU A 440 -23.37 -42.59 1.05
N GLU A 441 -23.60 -41.32 1.38
CA GLU A 441 -24.93 -40.73 1.55
C GLU A 441 -25.22 -39.72 0.44
N LEU A 442 -26.50 -39.46 0.21
CA LEU A 442 -26.94 -38.42 -0.72
C LEU A 442 -26.41 -37.06 -0.24
N GLY A 443 -25.90 -36.24 -1.16
CA GLY A 443 -25.29 -34.94 -0.83
C GLY A 443 -23.78 -34.97 -0.55
N TYR A 444 -23.20 -36.14 -0.28
CA TYR A 444 -21.74 -36.29 -0.16
C TYR A 444 -21.07 -36.05 -1.51
N LYS A 445 -19.75 -35.83 -1.52
CA LYS A 445 -18.97 -35.80 -2.76
C LYS A 445 -17.91 -36.88 -2.75
N ALA A 446 -17.84 -37.66 -3.83
CA ALA A 446 -16.77 -38.62 -4.07
C ALA A 446 -15.85 -38.06 -5.17
N SER A 447 -14.54 -38.14 -4.96
CA SER A 447 -13.55 -37.53 -5.85
C SER A 447 -12.38 -38.43 -6.16
#